data_AF-A0A6P7S9V8-F1
#
_entry.id   AF-A0A6P7S9V8-F1
#
_cell.length_a   1.000
_cell.length_b   1.000
_cell.length_c   1.000
_cell.angle_alpha   90.00
_cell.angle_beta   90.00
_cell.angle_gamma   90.00
#
_symmetry.space_group_name_H-M   'P 1'
#
loop_
_entity.id
_entity.type
_entity.pdbx_description
1 polymer ?
#
loop_
_entity_poly.entity_id
_entity_poly.type
_entity_poly.pdbx_seq_one_letter_code
_entity_poly.pdbx_strand_id
1 'polypeptide(L)'
;MYLNVSNSYLEYCGLNWKDCVGICTDGAPAMTGCLKGFVPIAQKQNPNIIHIHCFIHREALVAKTLGPELKSGFDMVVIIVNYIKMRPLKCRQFAKRCVGMEAGHSTLIQHTEIRLLSREKVLSRFYELRGVIDLLFARKPERLCRMFE
;
A
#
# COMPACT_ATOMS: atom_id res chain seq x y z
N MET A 1 0.33 -17.03 -23.52
CA MET A 1 1.54 -16.32 -23.03
C MET A 1 1.85 -16.71 -21.59
N TYR A 2 1.00 -16.41 -20.60
CA TYR A 2 1.27 -16.70 -19.17
C TYR A 2 1.55 -18.18 -18.85
N LEU A 3 0.81 -19.11 -19.46
CA LEU A 3 1.06 -20.55 -19.26
C LEU A 3 2.46 -20.96 -19.75
N ASN A 4 2.86 -20.54 -20.95
CA ASN A 4 4.16 -20.91 -21.51
C ASN A 4 5.32 -20.40 -20.64
N VAL A 5 5.23 -19.16 -20.17
CA VAL A 5 6.21 -18.59 -19.23
C VAL A 5 6.25 -19.39 -17.93
N SER A 6 5.09 -19.76 -17.39
CA SER A 6 4.99 -20.56 -16.17
C SER A 6 5.55 -21.97 -16.36
N ASN A 7 5.27 -22.61 -17.49
CA ASN A 7 5.80 -23.94 -17.84
C ASN A 7 7.33 -23.91 -17.90
N SER A 8 7.89 -22.96 -18.66
CA SER A 8 9.35 -22.83 -18.78
C SER A 8 10.01 -22.57 -17.43
N TYR A 9 9.35 -21.81 -16.54
CA TYR A 9 9.87 -21.56 -15.19
C TYR A 9 9.80 -22.80 -14.30
N LEU A 10 8.68 -23.54 -14.33
CA LEU A 10 8.56 -24.79 -13.58
C LEU A 10 9.57 -25.83 -14.05
N GLU A 11 9.73 -25.99 -15.37
CA GLU A 11 10.75 -26.87 -15.97
C GLU A 11 12.16 -26.47 -15.55
N TYR A 12 12.50 -25.18 -15.58
CA TYR A 12 13.79 -24.66 -15.10
C TYR A 12 14.01 -24.98 -13.61
N CYS A 13 12.97 -24.92 -12.79
CA CYS A 13 13.02 -25.27 -11.37
C CYS A 13 12.92 -26.79 -11.11
N GLY A 14 12.74 -27.63 -12.12
CA GLY A 14 12.51 -29.07 -11.96
C GLY A 14 11.17 -29.40 -11.28
N LEU A 15 10.19 -28.50 -11.33
CA LEU A 15 8.87 -28.64 -10.72
C LEU A 15 7.82 -29.06 -11.74
N ASN A 16 6.76 -29.72 -11.29
CA ASN A 16 5.61 -30.06 -12.12
C ASN A 16 4.34 -29.34 -11.64
N TRP A 17 3.38 -29.12 -12.56
CA TRP A 17 2.04 -28.63 -12.21
C TRP A 17 1.31 -29.51 -11.20
N LYS A 18 1.59 -30.81 -11.18
CA LYS A 18 1.04 -31.75 -10.19
C LYS A 18 1.46 -31.41 -8.76
N ASP A 19 2.59 -30.76 -8.58
CA ASP A 19 3.11 -30.32 -7.27
C ASP A 19 2.57 -28.94 -6.87
N CYS A 20 1.92 -28.23 -7.80
CA CYS A 20 1.30 -26.94 -7.53
C CYS A 20 0.03 -27.12 -6.70
N VAL A 21 0.08 -26.69 -5.43
CA VAL A 21 -1.07 -26.74 -4.52
C VAL A 21 -2.00 -25.54 -4.71
N GLY A 22 -1.46 -24.39 -5.12
CA GLY A 22 -2.28 -23.19 -5.28
C GLY A 22 -1.62 -22.09 -6.09
N ILE A 23 -2.48 -21.21 -6.63
CA ILE A 23 -2.11 -20.04 -7.41
C ILE A 23 -2.75 -18.81 -6.79
N CYS A 24 -1.95 -17.77 -6.60
CA CYS A 24 -2.39 -16.47 -6.15
C CYS A 24 -2.35 -15.47 -7.30
N THR A 25 -3.48 -14.84 -7.65
CA THR A 25 -3.55 -13.85 -8.75
C THR A 25 -4.16 -12.53 -8.31
N ASP A 26 -3.86 -11.45 -9.04
CA ASP A 26 -4.46 -10.12 -8.81
C ASP A 26 -5.95 -10.05 -9.16
N GLY A 27 -6.53 -11.11 -9.73
CA GLY A 27 -7.93 -11.16 -10.10
C GLY A 27 -8.26 -10.50 -11.44
N ALA A 28 -7.27 -10.00 -12.18
CA ALA A 28 -7.49 -9.39 -13.49
C ALA A 28 -8.21 -10.38 -14.44
N PRO A 29 -9.04 -9.91 -15.39
CA PRO A 29 -9.75 -10.79 -16.32
C PRO A 29 -8.83 -11.71 -17.13
N ALA A 30 -7.59 -11.28 -17.42
CA ALA A 30 -6.58 -12.11 -18.06
C ALA A 30 -6.10 -13.29 -17.19
N MET A 31 -6.26 -13.19 -15.86
CA MET A 31 -5.92 -14.23 -14.90
C MET A 31 -7.12 -15.12 -14.57
N THR A 32 -8.30 -14.52 -14.35
CA THR A 32 -9.48 -15.22 -13.80
C THR A 32 -10.60 -15.47 -14.81
N GLY A 33 -10.52 -14.90 -16.02
CA GLY A 33 -11.57 -15.06 -17.03
C GLY A 33 -11.81 -16.52 -17.41
N CYS A 34 -13.07 -16.93 -17.52
CA CYS A 34 -13.44 -18.33 -17.71
C CYS A 34 -12.90 -18.97 -19.00
N LEU A 35 -12.80 -18.21 -20.09
CA LEU A 35 -12.40 -18.73 -21.41
C LEU A 35 -10.90 -18.68 -21.66
N LYS A 36 -10.27 -17.54 -21.35
CA LYS A 36 -8.85 -17.24 -21.68
C LYS A 36 -8.02 -16.87 -20.45
N GLY A 37 -8.59 -17.00 -19.26
CA GLY A 37 -7.89 -16.71 -18.01
C GLY A 37 -6.82 -17.75 -17.72
N PHE A 38 -5.71 -17.30 -17.15
CA PHE A 38 -4.63 -18.17 -16.71
C PHE A 38 -5.10 -19.26 -15.73
N VAL A 39 -5.94 -18.94 -14.75
CA VAL A 39 -6.37 -19.88 -13.69
C VAL A 39 -7.11 -21.09 -14.27
N PRO A 40 -8.17 -20.94 -15.08
CA PRO A 40 -8.81 -22.09 -15.73
C PRO A 40 -7.84 -22.91 -16.58
N ILE A 41 -6.86 -22.26 -17.23
CA ILE A 41 -5.86 -22.95 -18.04
C ILE A 41 -4.89 -23.75 -17.17
N ALA A 42 -4.45 -23.21 -16.03
CA ALA A 42 -3.60 -23.91 -15.07
C ALA A 42 -4.34 -25.09 -14.41
N GLN A 43 -5.63 -24.92 -14.11
CA GLN A 43 -6.47 -25.99 -13.57
C GLN A 43 -6.68 -27.14 -14.56
N LYS A 44 -6.49 -26.93 -15.87
CA LYS A 44 -6.42 -28.04 -16.85
C LYS A 44 -5.13 -28.85 -16.71
N GLN A 45 -4.04 -28.27 -16.22
CA GLN A 45 -2.79 -28.99 -15.95
C GLN A 45 -2.86 -29.76 -14.62
N ASN A 46 -3.52 -29.17 -13.62
CA ASN A 46 -3.81 -29.82 -12.34
C ASN A 46 -5.15 -29.32 -11.77
N PRO A 47 -6.21 -30.15 -11.82
CA PRO A 47 -7.54 -29.77 -11.32
C PRO A 47 -7.62 -29.48 -9.82
N ASN A 48 -6.63 -29.94 -9.04
CA ASN A 48 -6.60 -29.77 -7.58
C ASN A 48 -5.99 -28.43 -7.14
N ILE A 49 -5.54 -27.59 -8.08
CA ILE A 49 -4.98 -26.27 -7.76
C ILE A 49 -6.05 -25.39 -7.10
N ILE A 50 -5.73 -24.92 -5.90
CA ILE A 50 -6.54 -23.93 -5.19
C ILE A 50 -6.21 -22.55 -5.75
N HIS A 51 -7.21 -21.86 -6.29
CA HIS A 51 -7.07 -20.46 -6.68
C HIS A 51 -7.44 -19.55 -5.51
N ILE A 52 -6.53 -18.65 -5.16
CA ILE A 52 -6.77 -17.57 -4.21
C ILE A 52 -6.54 -16.22 -4.88
N HIS A 53 -7.36 -15.24 -4.52
CA HIS A 53 -7.07 -13.85 -4.86
C HIS A 53 -5.97 -13.31 -3.96
N CYS A 54 -5.09 -12.50 -4.53
CA CYS A 54 -4.03 -11.82 -3.81
C CYS A 54 -4.62 -10.93 -2.71
N PHE A 55 -4.40 -11.31 -1.45
CA PHE A 55 -4.88 -10.57 -0.27
C PHE A 55 -4.46 -9.10 -0.34
N ILE A 56 -3.20 -8.89 -0.70
CA ILE A 56 -2.60 -7.58 -0.93
C ILE A 56 -3.42 -6.79 -1.97
N HIS A 57 -3.78 -7.39 -3.11
CA HIS A 57 -4.62 -6.72 -4.11
C HIS A 57 -6.05 -6.44 -3.60
N ARG A 58 -6.66 -7.38 -2.87
CA ARG A 58 -8.00 -7.19 -2.29
C ARG A 58 -8.02 -6.06 -1.27
N GLU A 59 -7.02 -6.00 -0.39
CA GLU A 59 -6.86 -4.93 0.59
C GLU A 59 -6.72 -3.57 -0.11
N ALA A 60 -5.96 -3.51 -1.21
CA ALA A 60 -5.85 -2.31 -2.05
C ALA A 60 -7.20 -1.82 -2.58
N LEU A 61 -8.03 -2.76 -3.04
CA LEU A 61 -9.35 -2.45 -3.56
C LEU A 61 -10.28 -1.98 -2.44
N VAL A 62 -10.30 -2.66 -1.30
CA VAL A 62 -11.10 -2.26 -0.14
C VAL A 62 -10.70 -0.89 0.40
N ALA A 63 -9.39 -0.58 0.42
CA ALA A 63 -8.90 0.73 0.83
C ALA A 63 -9.36 1.86 -0.12
N LYS A 64 -9.72 1.56 -1.37
CA LYS A 64 -10.33 2.54 -2.29
C LYS A 64 -11.83 2.72 -2.04
N THR A 65 -12.48 1.77 -1.40
CA THR A 65 -13.91 1.81 -1.07
C THR A 65 -14.16 2.24 0.38
N LEU A 66 -13.21 2.90 1.02
CA LEU A 66 -13.38 3.44 2.37
C LEU A 66 -14.58 4.39 2.41
N GLY A 67 -15.34 4.32 3.50
CA GLY A 67 -16.44 5.26 3.76
C GLY A 67 -15.95 6.71 3.77
N PRO A 68 -16.85 7.68 3.51
CA PRO A 68 -16.49 9.09 3.32
C PRO A 68 -15.72 9.68 4.51
N GLU A 69 -16.05 9.29 5.73
CA GLU A 69 -15.38 9.74 6.96
C GLU A 69 -13.94 9.22 7.08
N LEU A 70 -13.72 7.94 6.79
CA LEU A 70 -12.38 7.34 6.84
C LEU A 70 -11.49 7.88 5.70
N LYS A 71 -12.10 8.11 4.53
CA LYS A 71 -11.40 8.71 3.40
C LYS A 71 -10.98 10.14 3.71
N SER A 72 -11.86 10.97 4.27
CA SER A 72 -11.53 12.36 4.60
C SER A 72 -10.43 12.46 5.66
N GLY A 73 -10.46 11.59 6.68
CA GLY A 73 -9.38 11.48 7.67
C GLY A 73 -8.04 11.08 7.04
N PHE A 74 -8.05 10.12 6.14
CA PHE A 74 -6.83 9.70 5.43
C PHE A 74 -6.29 10.80 4.49
N ASP A 75 -7.17 11.47 3.73
CA ASP A 75 -6.80 12.57 2.84
C ASP A 75 -6.15 13.72 3.63
N MET A 76 -6.66 14.02 4.83
CA MET A 76 -6.04 14.99 5.75
C MET A 76 -4.63 14.57 6.14
N VAL A 77 -4.41 13.31 6.51
CA VAL A 77 -3.07 12.78 6.83
C VAL A 77 -2.13 12.94 5.64
N VAL A 78 -2.57 12.59 4.42
CA VAL A 78 -1.76 12.73 3.20
C VAL A 78 -1.38 14.20 2.95
N ILE A 79 -2.32 15.14 3.15
CA ILE A 79 -2.05 16.58 3.01
C ILE A 79 -0.96 17.04 3.99
N ILE A 80 -1.06 16.67 5.26
CA ILE A 80 -0.08 17.06 6.29
C ILE A 80 1.30 16.45 5.99
N VAL A 81 1.34 15.16 5.65
CA VAL A 81 2.57 14.46 5.26
C VAL A 81 3.23 15.14 4.07
N ASN A 82 2.47 15.41 3.00
CA ASN A 82 2.99 16.07 1.79
C ASN A 82 3.48 17.49 2.09
N TYR A 83 2.75 18.26 2.90
CA TYR A 83 3.16 19.59 3.33
C TYR A 83 4.53 19.60 4.01
N ILE A 84 4.78 18.63 4.88
CA ILE A 84 6.08 18.49 5.56
C ILE A 84 7.13 18.01 4.57
N LYS A 85 6.86 16.92 3.84
CA LYS A 85 7.83 16.21 2.99
C LYS A 85 8.28 17.01 1.77
N MET A 86 7.40 17.80 1.17
CA MET A 86 7.70 18.61 -0.02
C MET A 86 8.44 19.92 0.31
N ARG A 87 8.63 20.26 1.59
CA ARG A 87 9.27 21.51 2.02
C ARG A 87 10.55 21.22 2.81
N PRO A 88 11.74 21.46 2.23
CA PRO A 88 13.02 21.10 2.89
C PRO A 88 13.22 21.71 4.28
N LEU A 89 12.72 22.93 4.50
CA LEU A 89 12.76 23.60 5.80
C LEU A 89 11.85 22.91 6.83
N LYS A 90 10.66 22.47 6.41
CA LYS A 90 9.71 21.74 7.27
C LYS A 90 10.23 20.35 7.61
N CYS A 91 10.77 19.62 6.64
CA CYS A 91 11.48 18.35 6.90
C CYS A 91 12.57 18.50 7.96
N ARG A 92 13.45 19.51 7.82
CA ARG A 92 14.53 19.75 8.78
C ARG A 92 14.01 20.12 10.18
N GLN A 93 12.98 20.97 10.25
CA GLN A 93 12.34 21.33 11.52
C GLN A 93 11.66 20.14 12.19
N PHE A 94 10.97 19.32 11.41
CA PHE A 94 10.32 18.10 11.89
C PHE A 94 11.33 17.12 12.46
N ALA A 95 12.39 16.81 11.70
CA ALA A 95 13.45 15.89 12.14
C ALA A 95 14.13 16.38 13.44
N LYS A 96 14.42 17.69 13.55
CA LYS A 96 14.97 18.27 14.78
C LYS A 96 14.04 18.07 15.99
N ARG A 97 12.73 18.21 15.79
CA ARG A 97 11.74 17.99 16.85
C ARG A 97 11.61 16.51 17.21
N CYS A 98 11.66 15.61 16.23
CA CYS A 98 11.70 14.17 16.50
C CYS A 98 12.87 13.81 17.42
N VAL A 99 14.06 14.34 17.14
CA VAL A 99 15.25 14.13 17.98
C VAL A 99 15.04 14.69 19.39
N GLY A 100 14.52 15.93 19.50
CA GLY A 100 14.29 16.56 20.80
C GLY A 100 13.18 15.90 21.64
N MET A 101 12.33 15.08 21.04
CA MET A 101 11.29 14.30 21.72
C MET A 101 11.64 12.81 21.84
N GLU A 102 12.87 12.42 21.47
CA GLU A 102 13.31 11.02 21.47
C GLU A 102 12.36 10.08 20.70
N ALA A 103 11.74 10.61 19.64
CA ALA A 103 10.81 9.83 18.85
C ALA A 103 11.55 8.70 18.12
N GLY A 104 10.95 7.51 18.06
CA GLY A 104 11.52 6.35 17.38
C GLY A 104 11.77 6.55 15.87
N HIS A 105 11.26 7.63 15.29
CA HIS A 105 11.42 7.98 13.89
C HIS A 105 11.68 9.47 13.68
N SER A 106 12.58 9.80 12.75
CA SER A 106 12.97 11.17 12.39
C SER A 106 12.26 11.73 11.16
N THR A 107 11.46 10.91 10.46
CA THR A 107 10.78 11.31 9.22
C THR A 107 9.44 10.60 9.01
N LEU A 108 8.55 11.28 8.31
CA LEU A 108 7.30 10.73 7.80
C LEU A 108 7.53 9.97 6.49
N ILE A 109 6.67 8.98 6.24
CA ILE A 109 6.62 8.23 4.99
C ILE A 109 5.78 9.02 4.00
N GLN A 110 6.26 9.23 2.77
CA GLN A 110 5.49 9.89 1.73
C GLN A 110 4.48 8.91 1.14
N HIS A 111 3.23 9.34 1.00
CA HIS A 111 2.20 8.55 0.33
C HIS A 111 2.40 8.60 -1.20
N THR A 112 2.34 7.44 -1.85
CA THR A 112 2.20 7.34 -3.30
C THR A 112 1.16 6.28 -3.63
N GLU A 113 0.20 6.62 -4.50
CA GLU A 113 -0.89 5.72 -4.92
C GLU A 113 -0.39 4.42 -5.58
N ILE A 114 0.88 4.40 -6.00
CA ILE A 114 1.51 3.31 -6.75
C ILE A 114 1.98 2.18 -5.81
N ARG A 115 2.19 2.45 -4.51
CA ARG A 115 2.70 1.47 -3.55
C ARG A 115 1.69 1.26 -2.43
N LEU A 116 0.92 0.20 -2.54
CA LEU A 116 -0.13 -0.26 -1.63
C LEU A 116 0.23 -0.23 -0.14
N LEU A 117 1.43 -0.69 0.22
CA LEU A 117 1.91 -0.69 1.62
C LEU A 117 2.10 0.73 2.19
N SER A 118 1.83 1.77 1.40
CA SER A 118 1.99 3.16 1.86
C SER A 118 0.86 3.60 2.78
N ARG A 119 -0.41 3.21 2.58
CA ARG A 119 -1.52 3.79 3.37
C ARG A 119 -1.45 3.45 4.85
N GLU A 120 -1.36 2.15 5.17
CA GLU A 120 -1.19 1.65 6.53
C GLU A 120 0.10 2.21 7.17
N LYS A 121 1.24 2.11 6.48
CA LYS A 121 2.53 2.57 7.02
C LYS A 121 2.56 4.09 7.22
N VAL A 122 1.93 4.85 6.32
CA VAL A 122 1.78 6.31 6.46
C VAL A 122 0.95 6.62 7.69
N LEU A 123 -0.19 5.96 7.88
CA LEU A 123 -1.05 6.14 9.05
C LEU A 123 -0.35 5.75 10.35
N SER A 124 0.28 4.58 10.43
CA SER A 124 1.03 4.14 11.61
C SER A 124 2.12 5.14 11.96
N ARG A 125 2.95 5.52 10.98
CA ARG A 125 4.03 6.48 11.18
C ARG A 125 3.53 7.86 11.59
N PHE A 126 2.42 8.30 10.99
CA PHE A 126 1.78 9.56 11.35
C PHE A 126 1.29 9.53 12.79
N TYR A 127 0.64 8.44 13.21
CA TYR A 127 0.12 8.28 14.57
C TYR A 127 1.21 8.18 15.63
N GLU A 128 2.29 7.43 15.35
CA GLU A 128 3.49 7.35 16.19
C GLU A 128 4.11 8.74 16.43
N LEU A 129 4.07 9.61 15.41
CA LEU A 129 4.66 10.94 15.45
C LEU A 129 3.66 12.07 15.74
N ARG A 130 2.42 11.75 16.14
CA ARG A 130 1.33 12.73 16.34
C ARG A 130 1.72 13.87 17.28
N GLY A 131 2.40 13.57 18.40
CA GLY A 131 2.85 14.61 19.34
C GLY A 131 3.90 15.57 18.73
N VAL A 132 4.78 15.06 17.86
CA VAL A 132 5.76 15.88 17.12
C VAL A 132 5.04 16.76 16.09
N ILE A 133 4.04 16.19 15.39
CA ILE A 133 3.20 16.89 14.43
C ILE A 133 2.44 18.02 15.12
N ASP A 134 1.75 17.73 16.22
CA ASP A 134 1.00 18.71 17.02
C ASP A 134 1.89 19.88 17.42
N LEU A 135 3.10 19.62 17.94
CA LEU A 135 4.06 20.66 18.32
C LEU A 135 4.63 21.44 17.13
N LEU A 136 4.74 20.81 15.95
CA LEU A 136 5.16 21.50 14.73
C LEU A 136 4.12 22.54 14.30
N PHE A 137 2.83 22.26 14.52
CA PHE A 137 1.73 23.13 14.12
C PHE A 137 1.19 24.03 15.25
N ALA A 138 1.43 23.71 16.53
CA ALA A 138 0.99 24.47 17.70
C ALA A 138 1.47 25.94 17.72
N ARG A 139 2.56 26.28 17.02
CA ARG A 139 3.08 27.66 16.94
C ARG A 139 2.45 28.51 15.82
N LYS A 140 1.49 27.99 15.03
CA LYS A 140 0.75 28.76 14.01
C LYS A 140 -0.71 28.26 13.87
N PRO A 141 -1.61 28.63 14.80
CA PRO A 141 -3.03 28.25 14.71
C PRO A 141 -3.68 28.72 13.39
N GLU A 142 -3.29 29.88 12.89
CA GLU A 142 -3.90 30.56 11.72
C GLU A 142 -3.68 29.89 10.35
N ARG A 143 -2.86 28.83 10.27
CA ARG A 143 -2.55 28.14 8.99
C ARG A 143 -3.13 26.73 8.88
N LEU A 144 -3.58 26.12 9.97
CA LEU A 144 -4.36 24.89 9.86
C LEU A 144 -5.71 25.19 9.22
N CYS A 145 -6.45 26.21 9.66
CA CYS A 145 -7.72 26.63 9.02
C CYS A 145 -7.60 26.93 7.52
N ARG A 146 -6.52 27.61 7.07
CA ARG A 146 -6.30 27.89 5.63
C ARG A 146 -5.80 26.70 4.80
N MET A 147 -5.50 25.56 5.42
CA MET A 147 -5.19 24.31 4.70
C MET A 147 -6.41 23.39 4.59
N PHE A 148 -7.54 23.78 5.20
CA PHE A 148 -8.78 23.00 5.30
C PHE A 148 -10.03 23.73 4.74
N GLU A 149 -9.83 24.86 4.06
CA GLU A 149 -10.77 25.52 3.13
C GLU A 149 -10.23 25.38 1.71
#